data_AF-A0A1G7TTC4-F1
#
_entry.id   AF-A0A1G7TTC4-F1
#
_cell.length_a   1.000
_cell.length_b   1.000
_cell.length_c   1.000
_cell.angle_alpha   90.00
_cell.angle_beta   90.00
_cell.angle_gamma   90.00
#
_symmetry.space_group_name_H-M   'P 1'
#
loop_
_entity.id
_entity.type
_entity.pdbx_description
1 polymer ?
#
loop_
_entity_poly.entity_id
_entity_poly.type
_entity_poly.pdbx_seq_one_letter_code
_entity_poly.pdbx_strand_id
1 'polypeptide(L)' 'MLELCEPGHIEKTPSYVNTGQHVFEVDEFYGENQGLIVAEVELSSEDEVFEKPDWLEEEVTGDVKYYNSMLSKQPYSKW' A
#
# COMPACT_ATOMS: atom_id res chain seq x y z
N MET A 1 -29.53 1.58 1.43
CA MET A 1 -28.07 1.43 1.57
C MET A 1 -27.51 2.79 1.25
N LEU A 2 -26.91 3.49 2.22
CA LEU A 2 -26.43 4.85 2.01
C LEU A 2 -25.07 4.77 1.31
N GLU A 3 -25.05 4.95 -0.01
CA GLU A 3 -23.84 5.24 -0.77
C GLU A 3 -23.46 6.70 -0.53
N LEU A 4 -22.73 6.94 0.56
CA LEU A 4 -21.95 8.15 0.74
C LEU A 4 -20.50 7.80 0.43
N CYS A 5 -20.20 7.53 -0.84
CA CYS A 5 -18.81 7.55 -1.30
C CYS A 5 -18.49 9.00 -1.65
N GLU A 6 -17.84 9.70 -0.72
CA GLU A 6 -17.21 10.97 -1.04
C GLU A 6 -16.18 10.78 -2.16
N PRO A 7 -15.95 11.78 -3.03
CA PRO A 7 -14.88 11.73 -4.01
C PRO A 7 -13.53 11.53 -3.30
N GLY A 8 -12.78 10.50 -3.73
CA GLY A 8 -11.53 10.07 -3.07
C GLY A 8 -11.61 8.72 -2.37
N HIS A 9 -12.64 7.91 -2.63
CA HIS A 9 -12.69 6.53 -2.14
C HIS A 9 -11.55 5.69 -2.75
N ILE A 10 -10.76 5.05 -1.89
CA ILE A 10 -9.75 4.08 -2.30
C ILE A 10 -10.35 2.69 -2.19
N GLU A 11 -10.33 1.96 -3.31
CA GLU A 11 -10.69 0.56 -3.37
C GLU A 11 -9.41 -0.28 -3.35
N LYS A 12 -9.29 -1.20 -2.39
CA LYS A 12 -8.16 -2.13 -2.27
C LYS A 12 -8.54 -3.44 -1.59
N THR A 13 -7.81 -4.52 -1.88
CA THR A 13 -7.92 -5.81 -1.16
C THR A 13 -6.57 -6.07 -0.47
N PRO A 14 -6.54 -6.11 0.88
CA PRO A 14 -5.32 -6.46 1.59
C PRO A 14 -5.10 -7.98 1.59
N SER A 15 -3.85 -8.39 1.39
CA SER A 15 -3.36 -9.76 1.54
C SER A 15 -2.19 -9.78 2.52
N TYR A 16 -2.09 -10.81 3.36
CA TYR A 16 -1.04 -10.90 4.37
C TYR A 16 -0.02 -11.98 4.02
N VAL A 17 1.25 -11.60 3.91
CA VAL A 17 2.35 -12.51 3.56
C VAL A 17 3.36 -12.57 4.71
N ASN A 18 3.51 -13.76 5.30
CA ASN A 18 4.52 -13.99 6.34
C ASN A 18 5.90 -14.14 5.71
N THR A 19 6.86 -13.35 6.17
CA THR A 19 8.27 -13.45 5.75
C THR A 19 9.16 -13.32 6.99
N GLY A 20 9.80 -14.43 7.37
CA GLY A 20 10.60 -14.48 8.60
C GLY A 20 9.74 -14.22 9.85
N GLN A 21 10.08 -13.15 10.57
CA GLN A 21 9.37 -12.69 11.78
C GLN A 21 8.29 -11.64 11.49
N HIS A 22 8.21 -11.15 10.26
CA HIS A 22 7.36 -10.04 9.88
C HIS A 22 6.19 -10.49 9.02
N VAL A 23 5.13 -9.71 9.05
CA VAL A 23 3.96 -9.88 8.18
C VAL A 23 3.88 -8.65 7.30
N PHE A 24 3.86 -8.87 5.98
CA PHE A 24 3.64 -7.81 5.01
C PHE A 24 2.14 -7.72 4.71
N GLU A 25 1.56 -6.53 4.85
CA GLU A 25 0.25 -6.19 4.28
C GLU A 25 0.48 -5.76 2.84
N VAL A 26 0.03 -6.58 1.89
CA VAL A 26 0.11 -6.33 0.46
C VAL A 26 -1.26 -5.88 -0.03
N ASP A 27 -1.37 -4.61 -0.38
CA ASP A 27 -2.57 -3.99 -0.90
C ASP A 27 -2.58 -4.03 -2.43
N GLU A 28 -3.58 -4.71 -3.00
CA GLU A 28 -3.91 -4.58 -4.42
C GLU A 28 -4.97 -3.49 -4.59
N PHE A 29 -4.64 -2.42 -5.30
CA PHE A 29 -5.55 -1.28 -5.52
C PHE A 29 -6.40 -1.46 -6.79
N TYR A 30 -7.62 -0.93 -6.76
CA TYR A 30 -8.59 -0.98 -7.85
C TYR A 30 -9.11 0.42 -8.22
N GLY A 31 -10.04 0.47 -9.18
CA GLY A 31 -10.66 1.71 -9.65
C GLY A 31 -9.65 2.63 -10.34
N GLU A 32 -9.61 3.91 -9.98
CA GLU A 32 -8.62 4.87 -10.52
C GLU A 32 -7.17 4.53 -10.13
N ASN A 33 -6.97 3.62 -9.15
CA ASN A 33 -5.67 3.14 -8.69
C ASN A 33 -5.31 1.73 -9.19
N GLN A 34 -6.08 1.18 -10.14
CA GLN A 34 -5.90 -0.17 -10.67
C GLN A 34 -4.47 -0.43 -11.16
N GLY A 35 -3.90 -1.56 -10.73
CA GLY A 35 -2.57 -2.02 -11.14
C GLY A 35 -1.44 -1.56 -10.23
N LEU A 36 -1.73 -0.68 -9.26
CA LEU A 36 -0.82 -0.38 -8.18
C LEU A 36 -0.92 -1.49 -7.12
N ILE A 37 0.24 -2.00 -6.70
CA ILE A 37 0.38 -2.92 -5.58
C ILE A 37 1.40 -2.31 -4.63
N VAL A 38 1.06 -2.20 -3.36
CA VAL A 38 1.96 -1.66 -2.32
C VAL A 38 2.03 -2.67 -1.18
N ALA A 39 3.23 -2.88 -0.65
CA ALA A 39 3.42 -3.70 0.54
C ALA A 39 3.93 -2.84 1.69
N GLU A 40 3.30 -2.96 2.85
CA GLU A 40 3.70 -2.32 4.09
C GLU A 40 4.11 -3.39 5.12
N VAL A 41 5.14 -3.08 5.90
CA VAL A 41 5.60 -3.91 7.01
C VAL A 41 5.81 -3.03 8.23
N GLU A 42 5.24 -3.45 9.35
CA GLU A 42 5.46 -2.76 10.62
C GLU A 42 6.75 -3.25 11.27
N LEU A 43 7.61 -2.31 11.67
CA LEU A 43 8.84 -2.56 12.40
C LEU A 43 8.75 -1.91 13.78
N SER A 44 9.39 -2.50 14.78
CA SER A 44 9.49 -1.97 16.15
C SER A 44 10.43 -0.77 16.24
N SER A 45 11.36 -0.62 15.29
CA SER A 45 12.27 0.52 15.15
C SER A 45 12.74 0.68 13.70
N GLU A 46 13.16 1.88 13.32
CA GLU A 46 13.67 2.17 11.97
C GLU A 46 14.93 1.35 11.61
N ASP A 47 15.77 1.01 12.60
CA ASP A 47 16.99 0.21 12.41
C ASP A 47 16.74 -1.31 12.47
N GLU A 48 15.48 -1.74 12.61
CA GLU A 48 15.15 -3.15 12.67
C GLU A 48 15.41 -3.83 11.33
N VAL A 49 16.23 -4.88 11.36
CA VAL A 49 16.50 -5.69 10.17
C VAL A 49 15.35 -6.66 9.96
N PHE A 50 14.80 -6.67 8.75
CA PHE A 50 13.78 -7.62 8.33
C PHE A 50 14.24 -8.42 7.10
N GLU A 51 13.63 -9.58 6.89
CA GLU A 51 13.88 -10.39 5.71
C GLU A 51 13.16 -9.76 4.52
N LYS A 52 13.91 -9.21 3.55
CA LYS A 52 13.34 -8.66 2.31
C LYS A 52 13.01 -9.81 1.34
N PRO A 53 11.72 -10.07 1.04
CA PRO A 53 11.37 -11.12 0.10
C PRO A 53 11.64 -10.70 -1.35
N ASP A 54 11.88 -11.68 -2.23
CA ASP A 54 12.25 -11.43 -3.64
C ASP A 54 11.18 -10.71 -4.46
N TRP A 55 9.91 -10.78 -4.03
CA TRP A 55 8.79 -10.10 -4.68
C TRP A 55 8.68 -8.62 -4.25
N LEU A 56 9.37 -8.20 -3.19
CA LEU A 56 9.35 -6.82 -2.74
C LEU A 56 10.37 -6.01 -3.55
N GLU A 57 9.86 -5.10 -4.38
CA GLU A 57 10.66 -4.36 -5.34
C GLU A 57 11.26 -3.06 -4.74
N GLU A 58 10.86 -1.92 -5.31
CA GLU A 58 11.32 -0.59 -4.92
C GLU A 58 10.82 -0.22 -3.52
N GLU A 59 11.72 0.32 -2.70
CA GLU A 59 11.35 0.87 -1.41
C GLU A 59 10.79 2.28 -1.61
N VAL A 60 9.53 2.46 -1.22
CA VAL A 60 8.80 3.73 -1.37
C VAL A 60 8.47 4.38 -0.02
N THR A 61 9.15 3.96 1.05
CA THR A 61 9.01 4.51 2.40
C THR A 61 9.23 6.03 2.38
N GLY A 62 8.26 6.78 2.89
CA GLY A 62 8.34 8.25 2.92
C GLY A 62 7.99 8.96 1.61
N ASP A 63 7.78 8.25 0.49
CA ASP A 63 7.25 8.87 -0.72
C ASP A 63 5.75 9.10 -0.57
N VAL A 64 5.41 10.37 -0.31
CA VAL A 64 4.06 10.85 -0.03
C VAL A 64 3.05 10.51 -1.13
N LYS A 65 3.49 10.24 -2.37
CA LYS A 65 2.58 9.92 -3.47
C LYS A 65 1.88 8.58 -3.29
N TYR A 66 2.51 7.64 -2.58
CA TYR A 66 1.94 6.31 -2.29
C TYR A 66 1.01 6.30 -1.06
N TYR A 67 0.91 7.41 -0.32
CA TYR A 67 0.04 7.46 0.85
C TYR A 67 -1.43 7.42 0.42
N ASN A 68 -2.27 6.69 1.16
CA ASN A 68 -3.72 6.64 0.89
C ASN A 68 -4.38 8.03 0.82
N SER A 69 -3.91 8.98 1.64
CA SER A 69 -4.40 10.36 1.62
C SER A 69 -4.02 11.14 0.35
N MET A 70 -2.99 10.68 -0.37
CA MET A 70 -2.55 11.24 -1.64
C MET A 70 -3.13 10.48 -2.83
N LEU A 71 -3.18 9.15 -2.79
CA LEU A 71 -3.85 8.30 -3.79
C LEU A 71 -5.33 8.63 -4.00
N SER A 72 -6.01 9.08 -2.94
CA SER A 72 -7.40 9.57 -3.02
C SER A 72 -7.53 10.93 -3.72
N LYS A 73 -6.46 11.73 -3.77
CA LYS A 73 -6.43 13.07 -4.38
C LYS A 73 -5.85 13.05 -5.80
N GLN A 74 -4.75 12.33 -5.98
CA GLN A 74 -4.05 12.10 -7.23
C GLN A 74 -3.91 10.59 -7.43
N PRO A 75 -4.90 9.94 -8.03
CA PRO A 75 -4.87 8.51 -8.24
C PRO A 75 -3.75 8.09 -9.18
N TYR A 76 -3.34 6.81 -9.08
CA TYR A 76 -2.27 6.18 -9.86
C TYR A 76 -2.40 6.43 -11.36
N SER A 77 -3.62 6.39 -11.90
CA SER A 77 -3.92 6.69 -13.30
C SER A 77 -3.52 8.11 -13.76
N LYS A 78 -3.19 9.02 -12.83
CA LYS A 78 -2.81 10.42 -13.07
C LYS A 78 -1.40 10.75 -12.55
N TRP A 79 -0.57 9.73 -12.31
CA TRP A 79 0.83 9.90 -11.93
C TRP A 79 1.72 10.25 -13.13
#